data_AF-A0A820M6G8-F1
#
_entry.id   AF-A0A820M6G8-F1
#
_cell.length_a   1.000
_cell.length_b   1.000
_cell.length_c   1.000
_cell.angle_alpha   90.00
_cell.angle_beta   90.00
_cell.angle_gamma   90.00
#
_symmetry.space_group_name_H-M   'P 1'
#
loop_
_entity.id
_entity.type
_entity.pdbx_description
1 polymer ?
#
loop_
_entity_poly.entity_id
_entity_poly.type
_entity_poly.pdbx_seq_one_letter_code
_entity_poly.pdbx_strand_id
1 'polypeptide(L)'
;MTRVVGQPSVGSLRDSPWNKAPILVFRNEVRTQLNCKAAIHNATQSGCTPTVCVAQDTCKGKPIEDPTLMKKLLELSDSKTERLPGLLPFVPGMPVILTQNIAIELSLINGINGIFRQLVYQPDSMSTDVLSQAFPNNTQYVHRPLYALIEIARSKIKCNLEEVQPKLVPIPLMEQTFRVDVTDILPKGKKSTSNGKAILSIKRRALPFVPAYCITTHKSQGQTLNKVVIDLKLLNETDDIVAVYVPLSRVKRLTDLIILRQFDYKVLVIKPSKSQIAEIERLDKLYLDTQTRFPDWFQ
;
A
#
# COMPACT_ATOMS: atom_id res chain seq x y z
N MET A 1 0.44 -6.03 -31.53
CA MET A 1 -0.83 -5.30 -31.70
C MET A 1 -1.26 -4.82 -30.33
N THR A 2 -1.21 -3.51 -30.08
CA THR A 2 -1.47 -2.93 -28.76
C THR A 2 -2.97 -2.76 -28.56
N ARG A 3 -3.53 -3.30 -27.46
CA ARG A 3 -4.98 -3.24 -27.17
C ARG A 3 -5.24 -2.56 -25.82
N VAL A 4 -6.39 -1.89 -25.72
CA VAL A 4 -7.03 -1.55 -24.43
C VAL A 4 -8.08 -2.63 -24.21
N VAL A 5 -8.00 -3.36 -23.09
CA VAL A 5 -9.03 -4.34 -22.69
C VAL A 5 -9.82 -3.71 -21.54
N GLY A 6 -11.14 -3.67 -21.65
CA GLY A 6 -12.04 -2.87 -20.81
C GLY A 6 -12.95 -2.00 -21.68
N GLN A 7 -14.07 -1.50 -21.12
CA GLN A 7 -15.04 -0.71 -21.89
C GLN A 7 -14.35 0.47 -22.63
N PRO A 8 -14.48 0.57 -23.98
CA PRO A 8 -13.92 1.70 -24.74
C PRO A 8 -14.63 3.04 -24.44
N SER A 9 -15.69 3.01 -23.62
CA SER A 9 -16.62 4.12 -23.36
C SER A 9 -16.54 4.69 -21.95
N VAL A 10 -15.48 4.43 -21.17
CA VAL A 10 -15.33 5.07 -19.85
C VAL A 10 -14.92 6.53 -20.08
N GLY A 11 -15.89 7.44 -20.00
CA GLY A 11 -15.67 8.87 -20.25
C GLY A 11 -14.60 9.48 -19.34
N SER A 12 -14.56 9.09 -18.06
CA SER A 12 -13.53 9.55 -17.11
C SER A 12 -13.36 8.56 -15.95
N LEU A 13 -12.12 8.34 -15.53
CA LEU A 13 -11.80 7.60 -14.30
C LEU A 13 -12.15 8.38 -13.02
N ARG A 14 -12.47 9.68 -13.15
CA ARG A 14 -12.89 10.54 -12.04
C ARG A 14 -14.35 10.38 -11.67
N ASP A 15 -15.12 9.70 -12.51
CA ASP A 15 -16.55 9.54 -12.30
C ASP A 15 -16.84 8.26 -11.53
N SER A 16 -17.96 8.26 -10.81
CA SER A 16 -18.48 7.04 -10.20
C SER A 16 -18.82 6.03 -11.28
N PRO A 17 -18.52 4.73 -11.10
CA PRO A 17 -17.94 4.10 -9.91
C PRO A 17 -16.40 3.97 -9.93
N TRP A 18 -15.71 4.46 -10.96
CA TRP A 18 -14.26 4.27 -11.15
C TRP A 18 -13.41 5.13 -10.22
N ASN A 19 -13.92 6.25 -9.76
CA ASN A 19 -13.27 7.10 -8.75
C ASN A 19 -12.99 6.39 -7.41
N LYS A 20 -13.69 5.28 -7.14
CA LYS A 20 -13.50 4.42 -5.96
C LYS A 20 -12.74 3.12 -6.27
N ALA A 21 -12.44 2.85 -7.53
CA ALA A 21 -11.75 1.62 -7.93
C ALA A 21 -10.26 1.71 -7.57
N PRO A 22 -9.69 0.73 -6.86
CA PRO A 22 -8.27 0.72 -6.57
C PRO A 22 -7.46 0.49 -7.84
N ILE A 23 -6.30 1.14 -7.91
CA ILE A 23 -5.30 0.91 -8.94
C ILE A 23 -4.35 -0.21 -8.48
N LEU A 24 -4.26 -1.29 -9.25
CA LEU A 24 -3.30 -2.35 -8.98
C LEU A 24 -1.96 -2.02 -9.64
N VAL A 25 -0.90 -2.11 -8.85
CA VAL A 25 0.47 -1.87 -9.31
C VAL A 25 1.42 -2.98 -8.87
N PHE A 26 2.53 -3.13 -9.57
CA PHE A 26 3.47 -4.23 -9.30
C PHE A 26 4.49 -3.93 -8.20
N ARG A 27 4.90 -2.67 -8.05
CA ARG A 27 5.99 -2.27 -7.16
C ARG A 27 5.49 -1.46 -5.97
N ASN A 28 6.04 -1.71 -4.79
CA ASN A 28 5.69 -1.00 -3.57
C ASN A 28 6.04 0.50 -3.68
N GLU A 29 7.15 0.84 -4.33
CA GLU A 29 7.60 2.22 -4.54
C GLU A 29 6.60 3.00 -5.40
N VAL A 30 6.13 2.39 -6.49
CA VAL A 30 5.11 2.98 -7.37
C VAL A 30 3.79 3.16 -6.61
N ARG A 31 3.37 2.14 -5.85
CA ARG A 31 2.18 2.22 -4.98
C ARG A 31 2.29 3.40 -4.02
N THR A 32 3.41 3.55 -3.32
CA THR A 32 3.64 4.62 -2.35
C THR A 32 3.61 5.99 -3.01
N GLN A 33 4.30 6.17 -4.14
CA GLN A 33 4.30 7.44 -4.88
C GLN A 33 2.90 7.82 -5.41
N LEU A 34 2.18 6.87 -6.01
CA LEU A 34 0.82 7.13 -6.52
C LEU A 34 -0.16 7.42 -5.40
N ASN A 35 -0.07 6.72 -4.27
CA ASN A 35 -0.89 7.00 -3.10
C ASN A 35 -0.62 8.39 -2.52
N CYS A 36 0.64 8.82 -2.45
CA CYS A 36 0.97 10.18 -2.03
C CYS A 36 0.37 11.22 -2.99
N LYS A 37 0.55 11.04 -4.30
CA LYS A 37 -0.01 11.95 -5.31
C LYS A 37 -1.53 11.98 -5.26
N ALA A 38 -2.19 10.84 -5.11
CA ALA A 38 -3.65 10.74 -5.02
C ALA A 38 -4.19 11.44 -3.76
N ALA A 39 -3.53 11.29 -2.62
CA ALA A 39 -3.89 11.99 -1.39
C ALA A 39 -3.76 13.52 -1.55
N ILE A 40 -2.64 14.00 -2.10
CA ILE A 40 -2.43 15.44 -2.35
C ILE A 40 -3.48 15.99 -3.34
N HIS A 41 -3.77 15.24 -4.41
CA HIS A 41 -4.77 15.61 -5.39
C HIS A 41 -6.16 15.71 -4.75
N ASN A 42 -6.54 14.73 -3.92
CA ASN A 42 -7.81 14.74 -3.22
C ASN A 42 -7.90 15.91 -2.20
N ALA A 43 -6.81 16.24 -1.51
CA ALA A 43 -6.76 17.41 -0.62
C ALA A 43 -7.09 18.69 -1.40
N THR A 44 -6.43 18.86 -2.55
CA THR A 44 -6.61 20.02 -3.43
C THR A 44 -8.04 20.10 -3.97
N GLN A 45 -8.61 18.97 -4.42
CA GLN A 45 -9.99 18.92 -4.92
C GLN A 45 -11.02 19.20 -3.84
N SER A 46 -10.75 18.81 -2.59
CA SER A 46 -11.62 19.05 -1.44
C SER A 46 -11.47 20.46 -0.85
N GLY A 47 -10.61 21.31 -1.42
CA GLY A 47 -10.31 22.64 -0.89
C GLY A 47 -9.55 22.62 0.44
N CYS A 48 -8.92 21.48 0.78
CA CYS A 48 -8.13 21.33 2.00
C CYS A 48 -6.64 21.53 1.72
N THR A 49 -5.93 22.13 2.66
CA THR A 49 -4.46 22.19 2.63
C THR A 49 -3.89 20.77 2.74
N PRO A 50 -2.92 20.36 1.89
CA PRO A 50 -2.26 19.07 2.04
C PRO A 50 -1.60 18.94 3.42
N THR A 51 -1.96 17.90 4.17
CA THR A 51 -1.35 17.62 5.48
C THR A 51 -0.66 16.28 5.48
N VAL A 52 0.52 16.22 6.09
CA VAL A 52 1.39 15.03 6.15
C VAL A 52 1.77 14.76 7.59
N CYS A 53 1.53 13.54 8.05
CA CYS A 53 2.02 13.05 9.33
C CYS A 53 3.47 12.58 9.16
N VAL A 54 4.35 13.06 10.04
CA VAL A 54 5.79 12.76 10.02
C VAL A 54 6.09 11.68 11.06
N ALA A 55 6.84 10.66 10.67
CA ALA A 55 7.29 9.62 11.57
C ALA A 55 8.39 10.13 12.53
N GLN A 56 8.46 9.53 13.71
CA GLN A 56 9.46 9.86 14.72
C GLN A 56 10.56 8.79 14.71
N ASP A 57 11.74 9.15 14.20
CA ASP A 57 12.88 8.24 14.10
C ASP A 57 13.91 8.48 15.20
N THR A 58 14.37 7.40 15.82
CA THR A 58 15.42 7.42 16.85
C THR A 58 16.49 6.38 16.56
N CYS A 59 17.74 6.66 16.92
CA CYS A 59 18.85 5.73 16.86
C CYS A 59 19.50 5.65 18.25
N LYS A 60 19.63 4.44 18.80
CA LYS A 60 20.15 4.22 20.18
C LYS A 60 19.44 5.08 21.24
N GLY A 61 18.13 5.28 21.07
CA GLY A 61 17.29 6.06 21.99
C GLY A 61 17.36 7.58 21.83
N LYS A 62 18.18 8.11 20.91
CA LYS A 62 18.28 9.55 20.63
C LYS A 62 17.59 9.90 19.30
N PRO A 63 16.97 11.09 19.19
CA PRO A 63 16.44 11.57 17.91
C PRO A 63 17.57 11.74 16.90
N ILE A 64 17.24 11.61 15.61
CA ILE A 64 18.20 11.83 14.53
C ILE A 64 18.41 13.33 14.35
N GLU A 65 19.62 13.83 14.62
CA GLU A 65 19.96 15.25 14.53
C GLU A 65 20.38 15.69 13.13
N ASP A 66 20.99 14.80 12.32
CA ASP A 66 21.42 15.13 10.95
C ASP A 66 20.20 15.31 10.02
N PRO A 67 19.93 16.53 9.50
CA PRO A 67 18.76 16.79 8.67
C PRO A 67 18.78 16.01 7.34
N THR A 68 19.98 15.72 6.81
CA THR A 68 20.12 14.96 5.56
C THR A 68 19.71 13.52 5.76
N LEU A 69 20.20 12.90 6.84
CA LEU A 69 19.85 11.55 7.23
C LEU A 69 18.36 11.44 7.56
N MET A 70 17.83 12.38 8.36
CA MET A 70 16.41 12.44 8.71
C MET A 70 15.53 12.46 7.46
N LYS A 71 15.78 13.40 6.53
CA LYS A 71 15.01 13.51 5.29
C LYS A 71 15.02 12.21 4.49
N LYS A 72 16.20 11.60 4.33
CA LYS A 72 16.33 10.36 3.56
C LYS A 72 15.66 9.18 4.23
N LEU A 73 15.70 9.07 5.55
CA LEU A 73 14.97 8.03 6.30
C LEU A 73 13.46 8.19 6.10
N LEU A 74 12.94 9.41 6.16
CA LEU A 74 11.52 9.70 5.95
C LEU A 74 11.04 9.38 4.52
N GLU A 75 11.92 9.50 3.52
CA GLU A 75 11.65 9.20 2.12
C GLU A 75 11.78 7.71 1.76
N LEU A 76 12.26 6.85 2.67
CA LEU A 76 12.30 5.40 2.45
C LEU A 76 10.89 4.84 2.24
N SER A 77 10.77 3.86 1.33
CA SER A 77 9.51 3.13 1.18
C SER A 77 9.19 2.36 2.45
N ASP A 78 7.90 2.27 2.77
CA ASP A 78 7.38 1.47 3.87
C ASP A 78 7.82 0.00 3.81
N SER A 79 8.10 -0.54 2.62
CA SER A 79 8.65 -1.90 2.48
C SER A 79 10.06 -2.06 3.06
N LYS A 80 10.83 -0.98 3.23
CA LYS A 80 12.17 -0.96 3.83
C LYS A 80 12.15 -0.57 5.31
N THR A 81 10.99 -0.20 5.85
CA THR A 81 10.84 0.37 7.19
C THR A 81 9.79 -0.38 7.99
N GLU A 82 9.78 -1.72 7.85
CA GLU A 82 8.85 -2.63 8.52
C GLU A 82 7.38 -2.20 8.37
N ARG A 83 7.00 -1.73 7.19
CA ARG A 83 5.65 -1.29 6.80
C ARG A 83 5.12 -0.08 7.59
N LEU A 84 6.00 0.72 8.19
CA LEU A 84 5.68 2.01 8.77
C LEU A 84 6.15 3.16 7.86
N PRO A 85 5.24 3.98 7.31
CA PRO A 85 5.61 5.09 6.43
C PRO A 85 6.37 6.18 7.19
N GLY A 86 7.34 6.82 6.52
CA GLY A 86 8.04 7.98 7.07
C GLY A 86 7.23 9.28 6.93
N LEU A 87 6.62 9.48 5.75
CA LEU A 87 5.71 10.58 5.45
C LEU A 87 4.37 10.00 5.03
N LEU A 88 3.33 10.29 5.82
CA LEU A 88 1.97 9.79 5.60
C LEU A 88 1.05 10.96 5.27
N PRO A 89 0.74 11.23 3.98
CA PRO A 89 -0.28 12.20 3.63
C PRO A 89 -1.65 11.69 4.05
N PHE A 90 -2.49 12.60 4.54
CA PHE A 90 -3.85 12.25 4.93
C PHE A 90 -4.87 13.32 4.55
N VAL A 91 -6.06 12.86 4.18
CA VAL A 91 -7.21 13.69 3.83
C VAL A 91 -8.46 13.01 4.38
N PRO A 92 -9.33 13.70 5.12
CA PRO A 92 -10.60 13.14 5.58
C PRO A 92 -11.37 12.47 4.43
N GLY A 93 -11.87 11.26 4.67
CA GLY A 93 -12.58 10.45 3.67
C GLY A 93 -11.68 9.61 2.77
N MET A 94 -10.35 9.68 2.89
CA MET A 94 -9.46 8.85 2.06
C MET A 94 -9.56 7.36 2.44
N PRO A 95 -9.51 6.44 1.46
CA PRO A 95 -9.37 5.02 1.72
C PRO A 95 -7.97 4.74 2.30
N VAL A 96 -7.91 3.91 3.33
CA VAL A 96 -6.68 3.48 3.99
C VAL A 96 -6.66 1.98 4.19
N ILE A 97 -5.47 1.42 4.32
CA ILE A 97 -5.25 0.02 4.67
C ILE A 97 -4.28 -0.07 5.84
N LEU A 98 -4.62 -0.87 6.85
CA LEU A 98 -3.72 -1.11 7.99
C LEU A 98 -2.52 -1.93 7.52
N THR A 99 -1.33 -1.60 8.01
CA THR A 99 -0.08 -2.28 7.67
C THR A 99 0.42 -3.24 8.75
N GLN A 100 -0.16 -3.17 9.95
CA GLN A 100 0.19 -3.98 11.11
C GLN A 100 -1.01 -4.69 11.72
N ASN A 101 -0.74 -5.77 12.44
CA ASN A 101 -1.74 -6.40 13.31
C ASN A 101 -1.76 -5.63 14.63
N ILE A 102 -2.90 -5.05 14.96
CA ILE A 102 -3.09 -4.22 16.16
C ILE A 102 -3.83 -5.02 17.22
N ALA A 103 -4.99 -5.56 16.86
CA ALA A 103 -5.87 -6.34 17.73
C ALA A 103 -6.63 -7.35 16.87
N ILE A 104 -6.14 -8.59 16.81
CA ILE A 104 -6.63 -9.62 15.89
C ILE A 104 -8.07 -10.01 16.24
N GLU A 105 -8.35 -10.12 17.53
CA GLU A 105 -9.65 -10.42 18.12
C GLU A 105 -10.71 -9.38 17.75
N LEU A 106 -10.31 -8.11 17.57
CA LEU A 106 -11.17 -7.02 17.12
C LEU A 106 -11.23 -6.89 15.59
N SER A 107 -10.53 -7.78 14.87
CA SER A 107 -10.34 -7.76 13.42
C SER A 107 -9.52 -6.55 12.92
N LEU A 108 -8.70 -5.93 13.78
CA LEU A 108 -7.74 -4.88 13.41
C LEU A 108 -6.44 -5.53 12.95
N ILE A 109 -6.46 -6.10 11.75
CA ILE A 109 -5.35 -6.87 11.17
C ILE A 109 -4.73 -6.16 9.98
N ASN A 110 -3.49 -6.50 9.67
CA ASN A 110 -2.81 -6.06 8.45
C ASN A 110 -3.63 -6.41 7.20
N GLY A 111 -3.87 -5.42 6.35
CA GLY A 111 -4.63 -5.58 5.13
C GLY A 111 -6.11 -5.23 5.25
N ILE A 112 -6.62 -4.92 6.45
CA ILE A 112 -8.00 -4.44 6.57
C ILE A 112 -8.13 -3.01 6.02
N ASN A 113 -9.16 -2.80 5.21
CA ASN A 113 -9.50 -1.49 4.65
C ASN A 113 -10.34 -0.68 5.63
N GLY A 114 -10.14 0.63 5.62
CA GLY A 114 -10.96 1.59 6.34
C GLY A 114 -11.02 2.93 5.61
N ILE A 115 -11.77 3.85 6.20
CA ILE A 115 -11.86 5.24 5.75
C ILE A 115 -11.27 6.13 6.83
N PHE A 116 -10.22 6.88 6.51
CA PHE A 116 -9.63 7.83 7.43
C PHE A 116 -10.61 8.98 7.70
N ARG A 117 -10.85 9.31 8.97
CA ARG A 117 -11.77 10.39 9.37
C ARG A 117 -11.03 11.59 9.94
N GLN A 118 -10.11 11.36 10.89
CA GLN A 118 -9.44 12.45 11.59
C GLN A 118 -8.08 12.02 12.14
N LEU A 119 -7.13 12.96 12.18
CA LEU A 119 -5.90 12.83 12.95
C LEU A 119 -6.03 13.64 14.24
N VAL A 120 -5.68 13.04 15.37
CA VAL A 120 -5.55 13.73 16.66
C VAL A 120 -4.06 13.90 16.96
N TYR A 121 -3.64 15.13 17.24
CA TYR A 121 -2.24 15.52 17.41
C TYR A 121 -2.11 16.68 18.39
N GLN A 122 -0.90 16.94 18.88
CA GLN A 122 -0.64 18.04 19.81
C GLN A 122 -0.72 19.41 19.09
N PRO A 123 -1.33 20.45 19.68
CA PRO A 123 -1.52 21.75 18.99
C PRO A 123 -0.23 22.41 18.50
N ASP A 124 0.88 22.19 19.18
CA ASP A 124 2.21 22.75 18.87
C ASP A 124 3.05 21.88 17.92
N SER A 125 2.44 20.88 17.29
CA SER A 125 3.14 19.88 16.48
C SER A 125 3.13 20.15 14.97
N MET A 126 2.58 21.28 14.55
CA MET A 126 2.44 21.67 13.16
C MET A 126 3.63 22.52 12.70
N SER A 127 4.23 22.18 11.56
CA SER A 127 5.21 23.02 10.87
C SER A 127 4.91 23.12 9.38
N THR A 128 5.43 24.17 8.74
CA THR A 128 5.38 24.37 7.28
C THR A 128 6.74 24.19 6.62
N ASP A 129 7.74 23.75 7.39
CA ASP A 129 9.09 23.53 6.88
C ASP A 129 9.09 22.38 5.87
N VAL A 130 9.59 22.64 4.66
CA VAL A 130 9.56 21.66 3.57
C VAL A 130 10.49 20.49 3.87
N LEU A 131 9.91 19.35 4.25
CA LEU A 131 10.67 18.12 4.53
C LEU A 131 10.99 17.32 3.27
N SER A 132 10.11 17.35 2.26
CA SER A 132 10.32 16.62 1.02
C SER A 132 9.76 17.38 -0.18
N GLN A 133 10.50 17.33 -1.30
CA GLN A 133 10.10 17.91 -2.58
C GLN A 133 8.94 17.14 -3.24
N ALA A 134 8.57 15.97 -2.69
CA ALA A 134 7.44 15.19 -3.16
C ALA A 134 6.08 15.84 -2.86
N PHE A 135 6.05 16.84 -1.98
CA PHE A 135 4.83 17.53 -1.55
C PHE A 135 4.85 19.00 -1.96
N PRO A 136 3.68 19.62 -2.22
CA PRO A 136 3.58 21.06 -2.52
C PRO A 136 4.14 21.96 -1.41
N ASN A 137 4.57 23.17 -1.75
CA ASN A 137 5.15 24.12 -0.78
C ASN A 137 4.19 24.56 0.34
N ASN A 138 2.88 24.49 0.12
CA ASN A 138 1.87 24.81 1.12
C ASN A 138 1.49 23.62 2.02
N THR A 139 2.25 22.53 2.00
CA THR A 139 1.98 21.35 2.81
C THR A 139 2.25 21.63 4.29
N GLN A 140 1.33 21.21 5.13
CA GLN A 140 1.48 21.25 6.58
C GLN A 140 1.97 19.90 7.11
N TYR A 141 2.96 19.91 7.99
CA TYR A 141 3.58 18.71 8.57
C TYR A 141 3.24 18.56 10.06
N VAL A 142 2.76 17.38 10.44
CA VAL A 142 2.40 17.05 11.84
C VAL A 142 3.45 16.12 12.44
N HIS A 143 4.17 16.59 13.45
CA HIS A 143 5.32 15.86 14.05
C HIS A 143 4.98 15.04 15.30
N ARG A 144 3.85 15.33 15.95
CA ARG A 144 3.44 14.67 17.21
C ARG A 144 1.97 14.23 17.15
N PRO A 145 1.63 13.29 16.24
CA PRO A 145 0.34 12.62 16.27
C PRO A 145 0.17 11.81 17.57
N LEU A 146 -1.08 11.71 18.03
CA LEU A 146 -1.47 10.88 19.17
C LEU A 146 -2.13 9.59 18.68
N TYR A 147 -3.12 9.71 17.80
CA TYR A 147 -3.81 8.59 17.14
C TYR A 147 -4.60 9.09 15.93
N ALA A 148 -5.04 8.17 15.08
CA ALA A 148 -5.94 8.46 13.97
C ALA A 148 -7.30 7.77 14.19
N LEU A 149 -8.38 8.43 13.83
CA LEU A 149 -9.72 7.86 13.81
C LEU A 149 -9.99 7.30 12.41
N ILE A 150 -10.19 5.98 12.33
CA ILE A 150 -10.46 5.26 11.08
C ILE A 150 -11.78 4.52 11.22
N GLU A 151 -12.66 4.69 10.24
CA GLU A 151 -13.88 3.92 10.13
C GLU A 151 -13.60 2.56 9.48
N ILE A 152 -13.89 1.47 10.18
CA ILE A 152 -13.59 0.12 9.72
C ILE A 152 -14.88 -0.70 9.72
N ALA A 153 -15.49 -0.86 8.54
CA ALA A 153 -16.80 -1.48 8.41
C ALA A 153 -16.91 -2.92 8.95
N ARG A 154 -15.79 -3.65 8.96
CA ARG A 154 -15.68 -5.05 9.38
C ARG A 154 -15.15 -5.23 10.81
N SER A 155 -14.92 -4.15 11.57
CA SER A 155 -14.43 -4.27 12.94
C SER A 155 -15.47 -4.96 13.82
N LYS A 156 -15.04 -5.85 14.72
CA LYS A 156 -15.91 -6.50 15.71
C LYS A 156 -16.11 -5.66 16.98
N ILE A 157 -15.64 -4.41 16.96
CA ILE A 157 -15.71 -3.51 18.11
C ILE A 157 -17.18 -3.15 18.34
N LYS A 158 -17.70 -3.58 19.48
CA LYS A 158 -19.00 -3.12 19.99
C LYS A 158 -18.76 -1.83 20.76
N CYS A 159 -18.84 -0.68 20.08
CA CYS A 159 -18.83 0.60 20.77
C CYS A 159 -20.20 0.78 21.43
N ASN A 160 -20.25 0.67 22.76
CA ASN A 160 -21.41 1.08 23.58
C ASN A 160 -21.20 2.50 24.14
N LEU A 161 -20.33 3.29 23.50
CA LEU A 161 -20.07 4.68 23.83
C LEU A 161 -21.03 5.53 23.01
N GLU A 162 -21.98 6.17 23.68
CA GLU A 162 -23.10 6.93 23.10
C GLU A 162 -22.66 8.05 22.13
N GLU A 163 -21.38 8.46 22.17
CA GLU A 163 -20.83 9.57 21.38
C GLU A 163 -19.98 9.13 20.17
N VAL A 164 -19.66 7.84 20.02
CA VAL A 164 -18.80 7.35 18.93
C VAL A 164 -19.67 6.75 17.82
N GLN A 165 -19.65 7.36 16.63
CA GLN A 165 -20.31 6.81 15.44
C GLN A 165 -19.90 5.32 15.27
N PRO A 166 -20.85 4.42 15.01
CA PRO A 166 -20.58 2.99 14.95
C PRO A 166 -19.45 2.71 13.96
N LYS A 167 -18.45 1.91 14.39
CA LYS A 167 -17.27 1.46 13.60
C LYS A 167 -16.12 2.46 13.46
N LEU A 168 -16.13 3.58 14.18
CA LEU A 168 -14.96 4.46 14.29
C LEU A 168 -13.97 3.91 15.31
N VAL A 169 -12.73 3.70 14.89
CA VAL A 169 -11.69 3.05 15.69
C VAL A 169 -10.48 3.97 15.86
N PRO A 170 -10.03 4.24 17.10
CA PRO A 170 -8.77 4.93 17.34
C PRO A 170 -7.59 3.98 17.06
N ILE A 171 -6.75 4.37 16.11
CA ILE A 171 -5.55 3.66 15.70
C ILE A 171 -4.34 4.38 16.30
N PRO A 172 -3.65 3.77 17.28
CA PRO A 172 -2.49 4.41 17.90
C PRO A 172 -1.24 4.29 17.02
N LEU A 173 -0.19 5.00 17.40
CA LEU A 173 1.12 4.85 16.78
C LEU A 173 1.78 3.54 17.20
N MET A 174 2.52 2.95 16.28
CA MET A 174 3.31 1.73 16.51
C MET A 174 4.79 2.03 16.34
N GLU A 175 5.60 1.20 16.99
CA GLU A 175 7.05 1.26 16.90
C GLU A 175 7.58 0.04 16.16
N GLN A 176 8.50 0.25 15.23
CA GLN A 176 9.25 -0.82 14.56
C GLN A 176 10.72 -0.43 14.46
N THR A 177 11.59 -1.43 14.44
CA THR A 177 13.03 -1.22 14.28
C THR A 177 13.50 -1.84 12.97
N PHE A 178 14.17 -1.06 12.14
CA PHE A 178 14.73 -1.53 10.88
C PHE A 178 16.21 -1.13 10.76
N ARG A 179 16.92 -1.88 9.92
CA ARG A 179 18.35 -1.65 9.67
C ARG A 179 18.53 -0.98 8.32
N VAL A 180 19.37 0.05 8.27
CA VAL A 180 19.72 0.73 7.02
C VAL A 180 21.22 0.89 6.92
N ASP A 181 21.77 0.61 5.73
CA ASP A 181 23.17 0.91 5.43
C ASP A 181 23.32 2.40 5.14
N VAL A 182 24.20 3.08 5.88
CA VAL A 182 24.43 4.53 5.71
C VAL A 182 24.89 4.87 4.30
N THR A 183 25.59 3.95 3.63
CA THR A 183 26.10 4.16 2.27
C THR A 183 25.00 4.17 1.20
N ASP A 184 23.84 3.56 1.49
CA ASP A 184 22.67 3.59 0.60
C ASP A 184 21.86 4.88 0.73
N ILE A 185 22.05 5.62 1.83
CA ILE A 185 21.25 6.79 2.21
C ILE A 185 21.98 8.09 1.90
N LEU A 186 23.26 8.16 2.25
CA LEU A 186 24.08 9.37 2.11
C LEU A 186 24.90 9.32 0.80
N PRO A 187 25.05 10.44 0.08
CA PRO A 187 25.83 10.48 -1.15
C PRO A 187 27.31 10.11 -0.89
N LYS A 188 27.92 9.42 -1.87
CA LYS A 188 29.28 8.83 -1.86
C LYS A 188 30.46 9.82 -1.64
N GLY A 189 30.21 11.05 -1.20
CA GLY A 189 31.20 12.12 -1.04
C GLY A 189 31.91 12.17 0.32
N LYS A 190 31.38 11.51 1.37
CA LYS A 190 32.09 11.33 2.64
C LYS A 190 32.61 9.89 2.72
N LYS A 191 33.75 9.64 2.08
CA LYS A 191 34.51 8.40 2.31
C LYS A 191 34.89 8.36 3.78
N SER A 192 34.17 7.59 4.57
CA SER A 192 34.70 7.12 5.85
C SER A 192 35.90 6.23 5.53
N THR A 193 37.02 6.47 6.18
CA THR A 193 38.30 5.77 6.03
C THR A 193 38.26 4.35 6.60
N SER A 194 37.08 3.73 6.73
CA SER A 194 36.90 2.36 7.19
C SER A 194 36.10 1.56 6.16
N ASN A 195 36.70 0.46 5.69
CA ASN A 195 36.12 -0.51 4.75
C ASN A 195 35.01 -1.37 5.41
N GLY A 196 34.11 -0.77 6.19
CA GLY A 196 33.03 -1.44 6.90
C GLY A 196 31.67 -0.83 6.56
N LYS A 197 30.69 -1.67 6.18
CA LYS A 197 29.28 -1.26 6.05
C LYS A 197 28.80 -0.72 7.39
N ALA A 198 28.57 0.59 7.49
CA ALA A 198 28.01 1.21 8.69
C ALA A 198 26.49 1.01 8.67
N ILE A 199 26.02 -0.08 9.31
CA ILE A 199 24.59 -0.37 9.44
C ILE A 199 24.04 0.35 10.67
N LEU A 200 23.05 1.23 10.47
CA LEU A 200 22.31 1.88 11.56
C LEU A 200 21.05 1.08 11.87
N SER A 201 20.73 0.98 13.16
CA SER A 201 19.46 0.44 13.65
C SER A 201 18.55 1.60 14.03
N ILE A 202 17.52 1.84 13.23
CA ILE A 202 16.58 2.95 13.40
C ILE A 202 15.28 2.41 13.99
N LYS A 203 14.84 3.01 15.10
CA LYS A 203 13.54 2.77 15.69
C LYS A 203 12.59 3.88 15.26
N ARG A 204 11.55 3.52 14.51
CA ARG A 204 10.53 4.43 13.98
C ARG A 204 9.23 4.26 14.73
N ARG A 205 8.63 5.39 15.14
CA ARG A 205 7.28 5.48 15.69
C ARG A 205 6.36 6.22 14.70
N ALA A 206 5.34 5.55 14.19
CA ALA A 206 4.45 6.08 13.15
C ALA A 206 3.06 5.42 13.17
N LEU A 207 2.11 5.98 12.42
CA LEU A 207 0.79 5.38 12.25
C LEU A 207 0.86 4.13 11.34
N PRO A 208 0.25 3.00 11.74
CA PRO A 208 0.36 1.72 11.03
C PRO A 208 -0.67 1.57 9.90
N PHE A 209 -0.78 2.59 9.04
CA PHE A 209 -1.63 2.52 7.85
C PHE A 209 -1.08 3.39 6.73
N VAL A 210 -1.52 3.10 5.51
CA VAL A 210 -1.16 3.86 4.31
C VAL A 210 -2.42 4.15 3.47
N PRO A 211 -2.42 5.17 2.60
CA PRO A 211 -3.53 5.38 1.68
C PRO A 211 -3.70 4.16 0.77
N ALA A 212 -4.94 3.88 0.37
CA ALA A 212 -5.32 2.68 -0.37
C ALA A 212 -6.00 2.99 -1.72
N TYR A 213 -5.64 4.11 -2.36
CA TYR A 213 -6.03 4.39 -3.75
C TYR A 213 -5.37 3.40 -4.71
N CYS A 214 -4.14 3.01 -4.37
CA CYS A 214 -3.35 2.01 -5.08
C CYS A 214 -2.94 0.89 -4.12
N ILE A 215 -3.02 -0.36 -4.58
CA ILE A 215 -2.52 -1.52 -3.84
C ILE A 215 -1.63 -2.36 -4.75
N THR A 216 -0.72 -3.15 -4.16
CA THR A 216 0.09 -4.05 -4.97
C THR A 216 -0.69 -5.27 -5.42
N THR A 217 -0.36 -5.81 -6.59
CA THR A 217 -0.98 -7.04 -7.11
C THR A 217 -0.88 -8.20 -6.13
N HIS A 218 0.29 -8.39 -5.52
CA HIS A 218 0.49 -9.38 -4.45
C HIS A 218 -0.45 -9.14 -3.25
N LYS A 219 -0.66 -7.89 -2.82
CA LYS A 219 -1.59 -7.59 -1.71
C LYS A 219 -3.05 -7.84 -2.07
N SER A 220 -3.40 -7.76 -3.35
CA SER A 220 -4.75 -8.07 -3.85
C SER A 220 -5.03 -9.58 -3.98
N GLN A 221 -4.01 -10.44 -3.86
CA GLN A 221 -4.18 -11.88 -3.99
C GLN A 221 -5.16 -12.42 -2.94
N GLY A 222 -6.08 -13.28 -3.38
CA GLY A 222 -7.17 -13.82 -2.55
C GLY A 222 -8.34 -12.85 -2.34
N GLN A 223 -8.25 -11.59 -2.77
CA GLN A 223 -9.36 -10.63 -2.70
C GLN A 223 -10.18 -10.63 -3.98
N THR A 224 -11.51 -10.54 -3.86
CA THR A 224 -12.40 -10.20 -4.99
C THR A 224 -12.77 -8.73 -4.88
N LEU A 225 -12.50 -7.96 -5.94
CA LEU A 225 -12.75 -6.53 -6.02
C LEU A 225 -13.91 -6.26 -6.99
N ASN A 226 -14.71 -5.24 -6.69
CA ASN A 226 -15.88 -4.91 -7.52
C ASN A 226 -15.47 -4.28 -8.85
N LYS A 227 -14.44 -3.44 -8.83
CA LYS A 227 -13.83 -2.78 -10.00
C LYS A 227 -12.35 -2.59 -9.75
N VAL A 228 -11.54 -2.68 -10.80
CA VAL A 228 -10.09 -2.52 -10.72
C VAL A 228 -9.57 -1.79 -11.94
N VAL A 229 -8.60 -0.93 -11.69
CA VAL A 229 -7.79 -0.30 -12.72
C VAL A 229 -6.40 -0.92 -12.65
N ILE A 230 -5.88 -1.43 -13.77
CA ILE A 230 -4.54 -2.04 -13.83
C ILE A 230 -3.67 -1.40 -14.90
N ASP A 231 -2.37 -1.54 -14.71
CA ASP A 231 -1.37 -1.25 -15.73
C ASP A 231 -0.63 -2.54 -16.06
N LEU A 232 -0.69 -3.00 -17.31
CA LEU A 232 -0.01 -4.22 -17.76
C LEU A 232 1.38 -3.97 -18.39
N LYS A 233 1.89 -2.74 -18.35
CA LYS A 233 3.25 -2.48 -18.81
C LYS A 233 4.26 -2.87 -17.73
N LEU A 234 4.71 -4.12 -17.79
CA LEU A 234 5.75 -4.66 -16.93
C LEU A 234 7.11 -3.99 -17.30
N LEU A 235 7.81 -3.44 -16.32
CA LEU A 235 9.11 -2.76 -16.53
C LEU A 235 10.26 -3.73 -16.83
N ASN A 236 10.10 -4.98 -16.40
CA ASN A 236 11.05 -6.04 -16.61
C ASN A 236 10.30 -7.18 -17.29
N GLU A 237 10.92 -7.83 -18.27
CA GLU A 237 10.50 -9.09 -18.88
C GLU A 237 10.56 -10.24 -17.86
N THR A 238 10.03 -10.03 -16.65
CA THR A 238 9.69 -11.16 -15.80
C THR A 238 8.50 -11.81 -16.47
N ASP A 239 8.76 -12.92 -17.17
CA ASP A 239 7.77 -13.86 -17.72
C ASP A 239 6.97 -14.57 -16.60
N ASP A 240 6.60 -13.82 -15.57
CA ASP A 240 5.83 -14.30 -14.46
C ASP A 240 4.35 -14.11 -14.74
N ILE A 241 3.72 -15.20 -15.18
CA ILE A 241 2.28 -15.28 -15.42
C ILE A 241 1.49 -14.83 -14.21
N VAL A 242 1.99 -15.09 -13.00
CA VAL A 242 1.30 -14.75 -11.76
C VAL A 242 1.14 -13.23 -11.67
N ALA A 243 2.12 -12.46 -12.14
CA ALA A 243 2.03 -11.00 -12.22
C ALA A 243 0.86 -10.56 -13.12
N VAL A 244 0.54 -11.27 -14.18
CA VAL A 244 -0.55 -10.88 -15.10
C VAL A 244 -1.89 -11.47 -14.65
N TYR A 245 -1.90 -12.75 -14.28
CA TYR A 245 -3.10 -13.49 -13.93
C TYR A 245 -3.74 -13.01 -12.63
N VAL A 246 -2.95 -12.71 -11.59
CA VAL A 246 -3.48 -12.25 -10.30
C VAL A 246 -4.31 -10.96 -10.45
N PRO A 247 -3.82 -9.85 -11.03
CA PRO A 247 -4.62 -8.65 -11.20
C PRO A 247 -5.87 -8.85 -12.07
N LEU A 248 -5.76 -9.62 -13.16
CA LEU A 248 -6.88 -9.88 -14.07
C LEU A 248 -8.01 -10.69 -13.40
N SER A 249 -7.64 -11.63 -12.52
CA SER A 249 -8.60 -12.46 -11.78
C SER A 249 -9.21 -11.79 -10.55
N ARG A 250 -8.90 -10.51 -10.26
CA ARG A 250 -9.48 -9.82 -9.09
C ARG A 250 -10.93 -9.39 -9.29
N VAL A 251 -11.43 -9.35 -10.53
CA VAL A 251 -12.79 -8.93 -10.86
C VAL A 251 -13.59 -10.08 -11.47
N LYS A 252 -14.91 -10.07 -11.26
CA LYS A 252 -15.80 -11.12 -11.77
C LYS A 252 -16.16 -10.97 -13.25
N ARG A 253 -16.12 -9.74 -13.78
CA ARG A 253 -16.55 -9.41 -15.15
C ARG A 253 -15.50 -8.55 -15.82
N LEU A 254 -15.32 -8.73 -17.13
CA LEU A 254 -14.39 -7.92 -17.93
C LEU A 254 -14.77 -6.43 -17.94
N THR A 255 -16.07 -6.12 -17.83
CA THR A 255 -16.60 -4.74 -17.72
C THR A 255 -16.20 -4.03 -16.41
N ASP A 256 -15.70 -4.78 -15.43
CA ASP A 256 -15.22 -4.27 -14.15
C ASP A 256 -13.69 -4.09 -14.13
N LEU A 257 -13.02 -4.32 -15.25
CA LEU A 257 -11.59 -4.12 -15.46
C LEU A 257 -11.33 -2.94 -16.41
N ILE A 258 -10.38 -2.07 -16.05
CA ILE A 258 -9.77 -1.11 -16.97
C ILE A 258 -8.26 -1.34 -17.03
N ILE A 259 -7.71 -1.36 -18.24
CA ILE A 259 -6.27 -1.29 -18.46
C ILE A 259 -5.88 0.13 -18.86
N LEU A 260 -5.03 0.77 -18.06
CA LEU A 260 -4.67 2.19 -18.18
C LEU A 260 -4.02 2.57 -19.50
N ARG A 261 -3.26 1.64 -20.09
CA ARG A 261 -2.51 1.89 -21.32
C ARG A 261 -2.41 0.65 -22.17
N GLN A 262 -2.18 0.92 -23.44
CA GLN A 262 -1.75 -0.04 -24.44
C GLN A 262 -0.55 -0.87 -23.94
N PHE A 263 -0.66 -2.20 -24.05
CA PHE A 263 0.36 -3.19 -23.67
C PHE A 263 0.61 -4.20 -24.81
N ASP A 264 1.75 -4.91 -24.78
CA ASP A 264 2.04 -5.97 -25.75
C ASP A 264 1.18 -7.21 -25.45
N TYR A 265 0.47 -7.71 -26.45
CA TYR A 265 -0.35 -8.91 -26.35
C TYR A 265 0.43 -10.13 -25.86
N LYS A 266 1.75 -10.20 -26.08
CA LYS A 266 2.61 -11.27 -25.55
C LYS A 266 2.46 -11.48 -24.04
N VAL A 267 2.17 -10.42 -23.29
CA VAL A 267 1.95 -10.45 -21.82
C VAL A 267 0.78 -11.37 -21.43
N LEU A 268 -0.21 -11.55 -22.29
CA LEU A 268 -1.35 -12.44 -22.04
C LEU A 268 -1.11 -13.88 -22.50
N VAL A 269 -0.05 -14.13 -23.27
CA VAL A 269 0.26 -15.43 -23.88
C VAL A 269 1.40 -16.15 -23.14
N ILE A 270 1.85 -15.60 -22.01
CA ILE A 270 2.89 -16.20 -21.19
C ILE A 270 2.40 -17.58 -20.71
N LYS A 271 3.17 -18.63 -21.03
CA LYS A 271 2.83 -20.02 -20.72
C LYS A 271 3.42 -20.44 -19.37
N PRO A 272 2.69 -21.27 -18.58
CA PRO A 272 3.19 -21.80 -17.32
C PRO A 272 4.54 -22.49 -17.50
N SER A 273 5.38 -22.44 -16.46
CA SER A 273 6.65 -23.15 -16.48
C SER A 273 6.41 -24.65 -16.65
N LYS A 274 7.39 -25.38 -17.21
CA LYS A 274 7.29 -26.84 -17.34
C LYS A 274 6.96 -27.53 -16.01
N SER A 275 7.50 -27.02 -14.90
CA SER A 275 7.21 -27.52 -13.55
C SER A 275 5.76 -27.27 -13.12
N GLN A 276 5.19 -26.10 -13.43
CA GLN A 276 3.80 -25.80 -13.14
C GLN A 276 2.85 -26.68 -13.96
N ILE A 277 3.15 -26.91 -15.24
CA ILE A 277 2.36 -27.81 -16.10
C ILE A 277 2.42 -29.24 -15.57
N ALA A 278 3.61 -29.75 -15.26
CA ALA A 278 3.78 -31.10 -14.72
C ALA A 278 3.04 -31.28 -13.37
N GLU A 279 2.99 -30.24 -12.54
CA GLU A 279 2.23 -30.27 -11.28
C GLU A 279 0.72 -30.30 -11.52
N ILE A 280 0.20 -29.54 -12.49
CA ILE A 280 -1.22 -29.59 -12.88
C ILE A 280 -1.57 -31.00 -13.38
N GLU A 281 -0.76 -31.58 -14.27
CA GLU A 281 -0.97 -32.94 -14.78
C GLU A 281 -0.93 -33.99 -13.65
N ARG A 282 -0.01 -33.84 -12.69
CA ARG A 282 0.08 -34.71 -11.51
C ARG A 282 -1.18 -34.62 -10.64
N LEU A 283 -1.72 -33.41 -10.45
CA LEU A 283 -2.96 -33.18 -9.69
C LEU A 283 -4.18 -33.77 -10.40
N ASP A 284 -4.28 -33.64 -11.73
CA ASP A 284 -5.36 -34.25 -12.51
C ASP A 284 -5.34 -35.77 -12.42
N LYS A 285 -4.14 -36.38 -12.48
CA LYS A 285 -4.00 -37.83 -12.27
C LYS A 285 -4.45 -38.25 -10.87
N LEU A 286 -4.02 -37.53 -9.84
CA LEU A 286 -4.45 -37.80 -8.47
C LEU A 286 -5.96 -37.64 -8.28
N TYR A 287 -6.57 -36.67 -8.96
CA TYR A 287 -8.02 -36.48 -8.95
C TYR A 287 -8.74 -37.71 -9.51
N LEU A 288 -8.32 -38.22 -10.69
CA LEU A 288 -8.89 -39.41 -11.30
C LEU A 288 -8.70 -40.68 -10.43
N ASP A 289 -7.52 -40.85 -9.84
CA ASP A 289 -7.25 -41.95 -8.91
C ASP A 289 -8.15 -41.86 -7.67
N THR A 290 -8.38 -40.64 -7.16
CA THR A 290 -9.26 -40.40 -6.01
C THR A 290 -10.71 -40.70 -6.34
N GLN A 291 -11.19 -40.29 -7.52
CA GLN A 291 -12.54 -40.60 -8.00
C GLN A 291 -12.76 -42.12 -8.13
N THR A 292 -11.79 -42.83 -8.68
CA THR A 292 -11.86 -44.29 -8.84
C THR A 292 -11.88 -45.02 -7.49
N ARG A 293 -11.14 -44.50 -6.51
CA ARG A 293 -11.04 -45.10 -5.17
C ARG A 293 -12.25 -44.82 -4.27
N PHE A 294 -12.90 -43.68 -4.46
CA PHE A 294 -14.03 -43.25 -3.62
C PHE A 294 -15.26 -42.88 -4.46
N PRO A 295 -15.79 -43.78 -5.29
CA PRO A 295 -16.86 -43.48 -6.25
C PRO A 295 -18.13 -42.97 -5.56
N ASP A 296 -18.42 -43.46 -4.35
CA ASP A 296 -19.61 -43.09 -3.56
C ASP A 296 -19.61 -41.61 -3.12
N TRP A 297 -18.46 -40.92 -3.17
CA TRP A 297 -18.32 -39.52 -2.72
C TRP A 297 -18.42 -38.51 -3.87
N PHE A 298 -18.48 -38.97 -5.12
CA PHE A 298 -18.52 -38.14 -6.33
C PHE A 298 -19.84 -38.27 -7.12
N GLN A 299 -20.87 -38.87 -6.53
CA GLN A 299 -22.24 -38.91 -7.08
C GLN A 299 -22.96 -37.55 -6.97
#